data_AF-A0A1G5R1B2-F1
#
_entry.id   AF-A0A1G5R1B2-F1
#
_cell.length_a   1.000
_cell.length_b   1.000
_cell.length_c   1.000
_cell.angle_alpha   90.00
_cell.angle_beta   90.00
_cell.angle_gamma   90.00
#
_symmetry.space_group_name_H-M   'P 1'
#
loop_
_entity.id
_entity.type
_entity.pdbx_description
1 polymer ?
#
loop_
_entity_poly.entity_id
_entity_poly.type
_entity_poly.pdbx_seq_one_letter_code
_entity_poly.pdbx_strand_id
1 'polypeptide(L)'
;MPAALPATEEPSLLVITWEVTEHVRAQEALNAGKTRLAAAETRFRQKAVELELIYRSVPVGLAILDPSLRYLRINQQLADIHGLSVQAHIGKTIWEVVPNIADQLASKR
;
A
#
# COMPACT_ATOMS: atom_id res chain seq x y z
N MET A 1 31.51 -75.39 29.43
CA MET A 1 30.77 -74.63 30.47
C MET A 1 31.35 -73.23 30.54
N PRO A 2 30.51 -72.21 30.71
CA PRO A 2 30.42 -71.12 29.74
C PRO A 2 31.18 -69.85 30.12
N ALA A 3 31.51 -69.09 29.07
CA ALA A 3 32.00 -67.73 29.10
C ALA A 3 30.92 -66.77 29.63
N ALA A 4 31.29 -65.91 30.58
CA ALA A 4 30.52 -64.70 30.89
C ALA A 4 31.13 -63.56 30.07
N LEU A 5 30.40 -63.16 29.02
CA LEU A 5 30.70 -62.00 28.17
C LEU A 5 30.71 -60.70 28.99
N PRO A 6 31.45 -59.68 28.53
CA PRO A 6 31.48 -58.37 29.20
C PRO A 6 30.07 -57.78 29.22
N ALA A 7 29.71 -57.15 30.34
CA ALA A 7 28.49 -56.37 30.47
C ALA A 7 28.50 -55.25 29.41
N THR A 8 27.85 -55.51 28.29
CA THR A 8 27.45 -54.49 27.33
C THR A 8 26.37 -53.68 28.00
N GLU A 9 26.74 -52.49 28.49
CA GLU A 9 25.80 -51.44 28.86
C GLU A 9 24.96 -51.11 27.62
N GLU A 10 23.75 -51.66 27.55
CA GLU A 10 22.79 -51.27 26.52
C GLU A 10 22.45 -49.79 26.73
N PRO A 11 22.61 -48.91 25.73
CA PRO A 11 22.22 -47.52 25.87
C PRO A 11 20.70 -47.43 26.00
N SER A 12 20.21 -47.18 27.22
CA SER A 12 18.80 -46.96 27.49
C SER A 12 18.36 -45.63 26.88
N LEU A 13 17.65 -45.70 25.75
CA LEU A 13 17.07 -44.54 25.08
C LEU A 13 15.86 -44.02 25.89
N LEU A 14 16.10 -43.01 26.72
CA LEU A 14 15.02 -42.26 27.36
C LEU A 14 14.42 -41.27 26.34
N VAL A 15 13.25 -41.61 25.78
CA VAL A 15 12.48 -40.69 24.94
C VAL A 15 11.54 -39.87 25.83
N ILE A 16 11.88 -38.61 26.06
CA ILE A 16 11.00 -37.66 26.77
C ILE A 16 10.11 -37.01 25.72
N THR A 17 8.84 -37.42 25.65
CA THR A 17 7.85 -36.73 24.82
C THR A 17 7.26 -35.57 25.61
N TRP A 18 7.78 -34.36 25.41
CA TRP A 18 7.16 -33.17 25.96
C TRP A 18 5.93 -32.78 25.12
N GLU A 19 4.87 -32.33 25.78
CA GLU A 19 3.69 -31.76 25.12
C GLU A 19 3.98 -30.34 24.61
N VAL A 20 4.19 -30.15 23.30
CA VAL A 20 4.53 -28.83 22.69
C VAL A 20 3.29 -28.02 22.28
N THR A 21 2.11 -28.41 22.76
CA THR A 21 0.81 -27.98 22.24
C THR A 21 0.64 -26.46 22.23
N GLU A 22 1.02 -25.76 23.30
CA GLU A 22 0.80 -24.31 23.40
C GLU A 22 1.71 -23.50 22.48
N HIS A 23 3.01 -23.86 22.40
CA HIS A 23 3.97 -23.12 21.59
C HIS A 23 3.68 -23.26 20.10
N VAL A 24 3.33 -24.47 19.65
CA VAL A 24 3.01 -24.70 18.23
C VAL A 24 1.72 -23.96 17.86
N ARG A 25 0.68 -23.99 18.71
CA ARG A 25 -0.56 -23.24 18.49
C ARG A 25 -0.32 -21.72 18.46
N ALA A 26 0.52 -21.20 19.37
CA ALA A 26 0.88 -19.79 19.39
C ALA A 26 1.65 -19.38 18.12
N GLN A 27 2.58 -20.22 17.67
CA GLN A 27 3.38 -19.97 16.47
C GLN A 27 2.54 -20.04 15.18
N GLU A 28 1.61 -20.99 15.09
CA GLU A 28 0.67 -21.11 13.98
C GLU A 28 -0.29 -19.91 13.93
N ALA A 29 -0.81 -19.48 15.08
CA ALA A 29 -1.65 -18.29 15.17
C ALA A 29 -0.89 -17.03 14.72
N LEU A 30 0.37 -16.89 15.14
CA LEU A 30 1.23 -15.78 14.72
C LEU A 30 1.51 -15.82 13.21
N ASN A 31 1.83 -17.00 12.66
CA ASN A 31 2.07 -17.18 11.24
C ASN A 31 0.82 -16.89 10.40
N ALA A 32 -0.35 -17.36 10.84
CA ALA A 32 -1.63 -17.05 10.20
C ALA A 32 -1.93 -15.54 10.23
N GLY A 33 -1.60 -14.86 11.33
CA GLY A 33 -1.70 -13.40 11.46
C GLY A 33 -0.81 -12.66 10.45
N LYS A 34 0.47 -13.06 10.35
CA LYS A 34 1.41 -12.47 9.38
C LYS A 34 0.95 -12.65 7.93
N THR A 35 0.45 -13.82 7.57
CA THR A 35 -0.10 -14.08 6.23
C THR A 35 -1.31 -13.21 5.92
N ARG A 36 -2.23 -13.05 6.90
CA ARG A 36 -3.40 -12.17 6.75
C ARG A 36 -2.99 -10.71 6.55
N LEU A 37 -2.00 -10.24 7.32
CA LEU A 37 -1.48 -8.88 7.21
C LEU A 37 -0.86 -8.63 5.82
N ALA A 38 0.01 -9.53 5.36
CA ALA A 38 0.64 -9.42 4.04
C ALA A 38 -0.41 -9.42 2.90
N ALA A 39 -1.46 -10.25 3.01
CA ALA A 39 -2.54 -10.28 2.04
C ALA A 39 -3.44 -9.03 2.07
N ALA A 40 -3.62 -8.40 3.25
CA ALA A 40 -4.34 -7.14 3.38
C ALA A 40 -3.53 -5.98 2.79
N GLU A 41 -2.23 -5.92 3.08
CA GLU A 41 -1.32 -4.91 2.53
C GLU A 41 -1.24 -4.99 1.01
N THR A 42 -1.13 -6.20 0.45
CA THR A 42 -1.14 -6.42 -1.00
C THR A 42 -2.44 -5.92 -1.63
N ARG A 43 -3.60 -6.24 -1.02
CA ARG A 43 -4.91 -5.75 -1.47
C ARG A 43 -5.02 -4.23 -1.40
N PHE A 44 -4.50 -3.62 -0.34
CA PHE A 44 -4.48 -2.16 -0.20
C PHE A 44 -3.61 -1.50 -1.28
N ARG A 45 -2.41 -2.02 -1.52
CA ARG A 45 -1.53 -1.53 -2.60
C ARG A 45 -2.18 -1.71 -3.98
N GLN A 46 -2.82 -2.85 -4.24
CA GLN A 46 -3.55 -3.09 -5.49
C GLN A 46 -4.68 -2.09 -5.70
N LYS A 47 -5.49 -1.82 -4.67
CA LYS A 47 -6.54 -0.79 -4.73
C LYS A 47 -5.99 0.62 -4.92
N ALA A 48 -4.84 0.94 -4.32
CA ALA A 48 -4.18 2.23 -4.52
C ALA A 48 -3.71 2.40 -5.97
N VAL A 49 -3.11 1.36 -6.56
CA VAL A 49 -2.67 1.33 -7.96
C VAL A 49 -3.88 1.40 -8.92
N GLU A 50 -4.97 0.69 -8.62
CA GLU A 50 -6.22 0.75 -9.39
C GLU A 50 -6.83 2.15 -9.38
N LEU A 51 -6.90 2.80 -8.20
CA LEU A 51 -7.30 4.20 -8.10
C LEU A 51 -6.37 5.09 -8.92
N GLU A 52 -5.05 4.94 -8.80
CA GLU A 52 -4.07 5.73 -9.55
C GLU A 52 -4.21 5.54 -11.08
N LEU A 53 -4.52 4.33 -11.55
CA LEU A 53 -4.80 4.03 -12.96
C LEU A 53 -6.12 4.63 -13.45
N ILE A 54 -7.17 4.63 -12.63
CA ILE A 54 -8.41 5.35 -12.94
C ILE A 54 -8.15 6.86 -12.95
N TYR A 55 -7.35 7.38 -12.02
CA TYR A 55 -6.92 8.78 -11.97
C TYR A 55 -6.05 9.19 -13.18
N ARG A 56 -5.30 8.26 -13.78
CA ARG A 56 -4.44 8.51 -14.96
C ARG A 56 -5.14 8.29 -16.31
N SER A 57 -6.12 7.40 -16.38
CA SER A 57 -6.81 7.04 -17.63
C SER A 57 -7.91 8.03 -18.03
N VAL A 58 -8.38 8.85 -17.10
CA VAL A 58 -9.27 9.97 -17.39
C VAL A 58 -8.42 11.24 -17.41
N PRO A 59 -8.47 12.10 -18.45
CA PRO A 59 -7.70 13.34 -18.52
C PRO A 59 -8.29 14.41 -17.59
N VAL A 60 -8.31 14.13 -16.28
CA VAL A 60 -8.84 15.01 -15.25
C VAL A 60 -7.69 15.79 -14.63
N GLY A 61 -7.66 17.08 -14.93
CA GLY A 61 -6.87 18.03 -14.16
C GLY A 61 -7.51 18.23 -12.78
N LEU A 62 -6.70 18.11 -11.72
CA LEU A 62 -7.14 18.32 -10.34
C LEU A 62 -6.40 19.51 -9.72
N ALA A 63 -7.14 20.33 -8.99
CA ALA A 63 -6.62 21.45 -8.21
C ALA A 63 -7.23 21.46 -6.80
N ILE A 64 -6.42 21.81 -5.81
CA ILE A 64 -6.87 22.26 -4.49
C ILE A 64 -6.68 23.78 -4.47
N LEU A 65 -7.73 24.47 -4.05
CA LEU A 65 -7.79 25.93 -4.00
C LEU A 65 -8.04 26.40 -2.57
N ASP A 66 -7.57 27.60 -2.24
CA ASP A 66 -7.97 28.30 -1.02
C ASP A 66 -9.34 28.98 -1.18
N PRO A 67 -9.93 29.57 -0.11
CA PRO A 67 -11.20 30.30 -0.21
C PRO A 67 -11.15 31.52 -1.14
N SER A 68 -9.96 32.02 -1.46
CA SER A 68 -9.74 33.12 -2.42
C SER A 68 -9.51 32.59 -3.85
N LEU A 69 -9.76 31.30 -4.09
CA LEU A 69 -9.57 30.61 -5.37
C LEU A 69 -8.11 30.61 -5.86
N ARG A 70 -7.14 30.62 -4.95
CA ARG A 70 -5.71 30.48 -5.27
C ARG A 70 -5.28 29.02 -5.26
N TYR A 71 -4.46 28.60 -6.22
CA TYR A 71 -3.94 27.23 -6.29
C TYR A 71 -3.01 26.93 -5.11
N LEU A 72 -3.42 26.00 -4.26
CA LEU A 72 -2.60 25.40 -3.21
C LEU A 72 -1.83 24.19 -3.74
N ARG A 73 -2.45 23.41 -4.62
CA ARG A 73 -1.84 22.24 -5.25
C ARG A 73 -2.55 21.92 -6.56
N ILE A 74 -1.80 21.45 -7.55
CA ILE A 74 -2.36 20.88 -8.78
C ILE A 74 -1.66 19.56 -9.14
N ASN A 75 -2.32 18.70 -9.92
CA ASN A 75 -1.66 17.56 -10.53
C ASN A 75 -0.97 17.95 -11.86
N GLN A 76 -0.03 17.12 -12.31
CA GLN A 76 0.69 17.36 -13.56
C GLN A 76 -0.25 17.43 -14.76
N GLN A 77 -1.30 16.60 -14.78
CA GLN A 77 -2.31 16.62 -15.83
C GLN A 77 -2.99 17.98 -16.00
N LEU A 78 -3.33 18.68 -14.90
CA LEU A 78 -3.92 20.02 -14.99
C LEU A 78 -2.91 21.05 -15.51
N ALA A 79 -1.65 20.93 -15.07
CA ALA A 79 -0.57 21.76 -15.58
C ALA A 79 -0.39 21.58 -17.10
N ASP A 80 -0.38 20.33 -17.56
CA ASP A 80 -0.27 19.98 -18.98
C ASP A 80 -1.46 20.49 -19.79
N ILE A 81 -2.69 20.40 -19.25
CA ILE A 81 -3.92 20.95 -19.86
C ILE A 81 -3.82 22.46 -20.02
N HIS A 82 -3.28 23.17 -19.04
CA HIS A 82 -3.08 24.62 -19.11
C HIS A 82 -1.83 25.02 -19.91
N GLY A 83 -0.97 24.07 -20.31
CA GLY A 83 0.30 24.33 -20.97
C GLY A 83 1.31 25.08 -20.09
N LEU A 84 1.20 24.94 -18.76
CA LEU A 84 1.97 25.70 -17.77
C LEU A 84 2.58 24.74 -16.74
N SER A 85 3.74 25.09 -16.17
CA SER A 85 4.33 24.27 -15.10
C SER A 85 3.49 24.30 -13.83
N VAL A 86 3.62 23.29 -12.97
CA VAL A 86 2.93 23.25 -11.66
C VAL A 86 3.20 24.51 -10.85
N GLN A 87 4.46 24.94 -10.80
CA GLN A 87 4.92 26.12 -10.08
C GLN A 87 4.32 27.42 -10.62
N ALA A 88 3.99 27.48 -11.92
CA ALA A 88 3.36 28.65 -12.52
C ALA A 88 1.92 28.87 -12.04
N HIS A 89 1.31 27.88 -11.37
CA HIS A 89 -0.05 27.96 -10.84
C HIS A 89 -0.09 28.33 -9.35
N ILE A 90 0.83 27.78 -8.55
CA ILE A 90 0.77 27.88 -7.07
C ILE A 90 0.75 29.35 -6.62
N GLY A 91 -0.20 29.68 -5.74
CA GLY A 91 -0.41 31.03 -5.20
C GLY A 91 -1.18 32.00 -6.12
N LYS A 92 -1.33 31.67 -7.40
CA LYS A 92 -2.15 32.45 -8.33
C LYS A 92 -3.62 32.06 -8.21
N THR A 93 -4.48 33.03 -8.45
CA THR A 93 -5.91 32.80 -8.59
C THR A 93 -6.21 32.08 -9.91
N ILE A 94 -7.33 31.39 -9.92
CA ILE A 94 -7.90 30.77 -11.12
C ILE A 94 -7.94 31.76 -12.31
N TRP A 95 -8.34 33.00 -12.07
CA TRP A 95 -8.51 34.05 -13.09
C TRP A 95 -7.19 34.53 -13.70
N GLU A 96 -6.10 34.47 -12.93
CA GLU A 96 -4.75 34.83 -13.41
C GLU A 96 -4.14 33.75 -14.31
N VAL A 97 -4.57 32.49 -14.14
CA VAL A 97 -4.05 31.34 -14.89
C VAL A 97 -4.92 31.04 -16.10
N VAL A 98 -6.24 31.10 -15.96
CA VAL A 98 -7.19 30.85 -17.04
C VAL A 98 -8.21 31.99 -17.06
N PRO A 99 -7.91 33.10 -17.76
CA PRO A 99 -8.74 34.31 -17.74
C PRO A 99 -10.17 34.09 -18.26
N ASN A 100 -10.40 33.01 -19.03
CA ASN A 100 -11.64 32.78 -19.77
C ASN A 100 -12.36 31.47 -19.39
N ILE A 101 -12.39 31.13 -18.10
CA ILE A 101 -13.00 29.88 -17.60
C ILE A 101 -14.49 29.74 -17.91
N ALA A 102 -15.22 30.86 -18.03
CA ALA A 102 -16.64 30.85 -18.36
C ALA A 102 -16.93 30.13 -19.69
N ASP A 103 -16.11 30.37 -20.72
CA ASP A 103 -16.28 29.77 -22.04
C ASP A 103 -15.94 28.28 -22.06
N GLN A 104 -14.99 27.84 -21.23
CA GLN A 104 -14.62 26.42 -21.11
C GLN A 104 -15.63 25.60 -20.31
N LEU A 105 -16.30 26.20 -19.32
CA LEU A 105 -17.38 25.56 -18.56
C LEU A 105 -18.67 25.45 -19.38
N ALA A 106 -18.94 26.42 -20.27
CA ALA A 106 -20.10 26.40 -21.16
C ALA A 106 -20.00 25.33 -22.26
N SER A 107 -18.79 24.94 -22.67
CA SER A 107 -18.55 23.99 -23.76
C SER A 107 -18.72 22.50 -23.38
N LYS A 108 -18.99 22.16 -22.11
CA LYS A 108 -19.12 20.77 -21.62
C LYS A 108 -20.52 20.44 -21.06
N ARG A 109 -21.57 21.03 -21.64
CA ARG A 109 -22.96 20.59 -21.42
C ARG A 109 -23.41 19.59 -22.47
#